data_AF-A0A430FC93-F1
#
_entry.id   AF-A0A430FC93-F1
#
_cell.length_a   1.000
_cell.length_b   1.000
_cell.length_c   1.000
_cell.angle_alpha   90.00
_cell.angle_beta   90.00
_cell.angle_gamma   90.00
#
_symmetry.space_group_name_H-M   'P 1'
#
loop_
_entity.id
_entity.type
_entity.pdbx_description
1 polymer ?
#
loop_
_entity_poly.entity_id
_entity_poly.type
_entity_poly.pdbx_seq_one_letter_code
_entity_poly.pdbx_strand_id
1 'polypeptide(L)'
;MKPFYQRALKWQDEKLTIDWNTSNTTSVQYQAQFGTQKAAMMPMGTWYAATLVKQQKSGDADQFTWGIAPIPQNPDSKTKSDKPVTFGDPTGLAVSSKATGQQLAAAKEFVKFCAGEGGAEALAKIATTPAYFSDNVAKTYFSVDGMATDDLTKQAWQEHDTKPENPVGEGSDTIISLLKDAHSSIMTETSSVNDALAKATQNIKDQGLVTE
;
A
#
# COMPACT_ATOMS: atom_id res chain seq x y z
N MET A 1 -0.93 -1.72 -18.22
CA MET A 1 -1.11 -0.40 -17.56
C MET A 1 -2.20 0.46 -18.21
N LYS A 2 -2.26 0.56 -19.55
CA LYS A 2 -3.23 1.41 -20.28
C LYS A 2 -4.68 1.46 -19.75
N PRO A 3 -5.41 0.33 -19.57
CA PRO A 3 -6.81 0.39 -19.12
C PRO A 3 -6.97 1.00 -17.71
N PHE A 4 -5.95 0.91 -16.85
CA PHE A 4 -5.98 1.53 -15.53
C PHE A 4 -5.85 3.05 -15.61
N TYR A 5 -4.95 3.56 -16.45
CA TYR A 5 -4.84 5.00 -16.71
C TYR A 5 -6.10 5.58 -17.34
N GLN A 6 -6.68 4.88 -18.33
CA GLN A 6 -7.92 5.34 -18.97
C GLN A 6 -9.08 5.43 -17.97
N ARG A 7 -9.17 4.48 -17.03
CA ARG A 7 -10.16 4.53 -15.94
C ARG A 7 -9.89 5.69 -14.98
N ALA A 8 -8.64 5.90 -14.57
CA ALA A 8 -8.28 6.97 -13.65
C ALA A 8 -8.55 8.35 -14.25
N LEU A 9 -8.16 8.58 -15.50
CA LEU A 9 -8.44 9.84 -16.21
C LEU A 9 -9.95 10.08 -16.33
N LYS A 10 -10.73 9.06 -16.68
CA LYS A 10 -12.19 9.14 -16.70
C LYS A 10 -12.77 9.53 -15.33
N TRP A 11 -12.25 8.98 -14.23
CA TRP A 11 -12.68 9.36 -12.88
C TRP A 11 -12.36 10.82 -12.54
N GLN A 12 -11.25 11.37 -13.03
CA GLN A 12 -10.95 12.81 -12.89
C GLN A 12 -11.93 13.65 -13.70
N ASP A 13 -12.18 13.29 -14.96
CA ASP A 13 -13.12 14.00 -15.85
C ASP A 13 -14.54 14.04 -15.28
N GLU A 14 -14.98 12.90 -14.71
CA GLU A 14 -16.27 12.75 -14.04
C GLU A 14 -16.28 13.35 -12.62
N LYS A 15 -15.14 13.91 -12.15
CA LYS A 15 -14.96 14.51 -10.83
C LYS A 15 -15.27 13.55 -9.66
N LEU A 16 -15.04 12.26 -9.88
CA LEU A 16 -15.15 11.22 -8.86
C LEU A 16 -13.93 11.17 -7.93
N THR A 17 -12.81 11.75 -8.37
CA THR A 17 -11.60 11.96 -7.59
C THR A 17 -11.12 13.40 -7.72
N ILE A 18 -10.31 13.86 -6.76
CA ILE A 18 -9.51 15.07 -6.94
C ILE A 18 -8.58 14.83 -8.13
N ASP A 19 -8.50 15.79 -9.06
CA ASP A 19 -7.60 15.67 -10.20
C ASP A 19 -6.13 15.69 -9.75
N TRP A 20 -5.29 14.98 -10.49
CA TRP A 20 -3.89 14.81 -10.14
C TRP A 20 -3.13 16.14 -10.05
N ASN A 21 -3.42 17.10 -10.93
CA ASN A 21 -2.74 18.40 -10.91
C ASN A 21 -3.01 19.14 -9.60
N THR A 22 -4.27 19.23 -9.18
CA THR A 22 -4.66 19.79 -7.89
C THR A 22 -4.02 19.03 -6.75
N SER A 23 -4.14 17.70 -6.74
CA SER A 23 -3.61 16.84 -5.68
C SER A 23 -2.09 17.04 -5.49
N ASN A 24 -1.34 17.00 -6.58
CA ASN A 24 0.12 17.10 -6.59
C ASN A 24 0.61 18.52 -6.25
N THR A 25 0.04 19.55 -6.88
CA THR A 25 0.51 20.94 -6.69
C THR A 25 0.18 21.50 -5.31
N THR A 26 -0.94 21.08 -4.72
CA THR A 26 -1.38 21.54 -3.39
C THR A 26 -1.01 20.56 -2.27
N SER A 27 -0.37 19.44 -2.61
CA SER A 27 0.04 18.40 -1.65
C SER A 27 -1.12 17.92 -0.78
N VAL A 28 -2.25 17.59 -1.42
CA VAL A 28 -3.47 17.15 -0.73
C VAL A 28 -3.17 15.95 0.15
N GLN A 29 -3.44 16.08 1.46
CA GLN A 29 -3.27 15.00 2.41
C GLN A 29 -4.49 14.09 2.40
N TYR A 30 -4.29 12.80 2.13
CA TYR A 30 -5.36 11.80 2.08
C TYR A 30 -6.06 11.63 3.43
N GLN A 31 -5.32 11.81 4.54
CA GLN A 31 -5.86 11.80 5.89
C GLN A 31 -6.90 12.90 6.08
N ALA A 32 -6.61 14.11 5.57
CA ALA A 32 -7.56 15.22 5.65
C ALA A 32 -8.80 14.99 4.77
N GLN A 33 -8.70 14.21 3.68
CA GLN A 33 -9.86 13.90 2.84
C GLN A 33 -10.76 12.86 3.50
N PHE A 34 -10.20 11.71 3.90
CA PHE A 34 -11.00 10.64 4.48
C PHE A 34 -11.38 10.92 5.94
N GLY A 35 -10.43 11.39 6.76
CA GLY A 35 -10.63 11.68 8.17
C GLY A 35 -11.63 12.81 8.43
N THR A 36 -11.88 13.70 7.47
CA THR A 36 -12.95 14.73 7.55
C THR A 36 -14.14 14.42 6.65
N GLN A 37 -14.30 13.15 6.25
CA GLN A 37 -15.43 12.62 5.49
C GLN A 37 -15.68 13.29 4.12
N LYS A 38 -14.66 13.94 3.54
CA LYS A 38 -14.70 14.48 2.16
C LYS A 38 -14.54 13.40 1.11
N ALA A 39 -13.92 12.27 1.47
CA ALA A 39 -13.80 11.08 0.63
C ALA A 39 -14.59 9.92 1.26
N ALA A 40 -15.54 9.36 0.51
CA ALA A 40 -16.32 8.20 0.95
C ALA A 40 -15.51 6.89 0.87
N MET A 41 -14.57 6.80 -0.07
CA MET A 41 -13.69 5.64 -0.27
C MET A 41 -12.27 6.12 -0.56
N MET A 42 -11.28 5.35 -0.10
CA MET A 42 -9.87 5.70 -0.28
C MET A 42 -9.02 4.43 -0.41
N PRO A 43 -8.57 4.08 -1.63
CA PRO A 43 -7.55 3.05 -1.83
C PRO A 43 -6.26 3.44 -1.10
N MET A 44 -5.93 2.72 -0.02
CA MET A 44 -4.82 3.05 0.85
C MET A 44 -4.28 1.80 1.55
N GLY A 45 -3.02 1.84 1.96
CA GLY A 45 -2.46 0.77 2.76
C GLY A 45 -3.03 0.73 4.18
N THR A 46 -3.02 -0.47 4.76
CA THR A 46 -3.62 -0.75 6.06
C THR A 46 -2.94 0.00 7.23
N TRP A 47 -1.76 0.59 7.03
CA TRP A 47 -1.12 1.50 7.99
C TRP A 47 -1.99 2.71 8.35
N TYR A 48 -2.90 3.12 7.47
CA TYR A 48 -3.77 4.26 7.75
C TYR A 48 -4.79 3.97 8.87
N ALA A 49 -5.14 2.70 9.12
CA ALA A 49 -6.06 2.33 10.22
C ALA A 49 -5.55 2.84 11.58
N ALA A 50 -4.27 2.62 11.90
CA ALA A 50 -3.65 3.14 13.11
C ALA A 50 -3.70 4.68 13.18
N THR A 51 -3.47 5.34 12.06
CA THR A 51 -3.49 6.80 11.96
C THR A 51 -4.91 7.33 12.19
N LEU A 52 -5.91 6.76 11.53
CA LEU A 52 -7.31 7.16 11.67
C LEU A 52 -7.81 6.97 13.10
N VAL A 53 -7.55 5.80 13.72
CA VAL A 53 -7.90 5.55 15.12
C VAL A 53 -7.30 6.61 16.05
N LYS A 54 -6.02 6.95 15.84
CA LYS A 54 -5.34 8.00 16.63
C LYS A 54 -5.96 9.38 16.38
N GLN A 55 -6.21 9.73 15.12
CA GLN A 55 -6.76 11.04 14.73
C GLN A 55 -8.19 11.24 15.22
N GLN A 56 -9.01 10.19 15.20
CA GLN A 56 -10.34 10.23 15.81
C GLN A 56 -10.25 10.51 17.31
N LYS A 57 -9.34 9.83 18.02
CA LYS A 57 -9.14 10.05 19.47
C LYS A 57 -8.61 11.43 19.82
N SER A 58 -7.73 12.01 19.00
CA SER A 58 -7.21 13.36 19.21
C SER A 58 -8.16 14.48 18.77
N GLY A 59 -9.15 14.15 17.91
CA GLY A 59 -10.03 15.13 17.27
C GLY A 59 -9.46 15.73 15.98
N ASP A 60 -8.33 15.21 15.47
CA ASP A 60 -7.77 15.59 14.16
C ASP A 60 -8.57 14.99 12.99
N ALA A 61 -9.39 13.97 13.25
CA ALA A 61 -10.37 13.40 12.33
C ALA A 61 -11.76 13.35 12.98
N ASP A 62 -12.80 13.43 12.16
CA ASP A 62 -14.19 13.31 12.58
C ASP A 62 -14.49 11.92 13.15
N GLN A 63 -15.47 11.85 14.03
CA GLN A 63 -16.02 10.60 14.54
C GLN A 63 -17.07 10.06 13.55
N PHE A 64 -16.77 8.94 12.90
CA PHE A 64 -17.68 8.26 11.97
C PHE A 64 -17.37 6.77 11.88
N THR A 65 -18.37 6.00 11.45
CA THR A 65 -18.22 4.56 11.18
C THR A 65 -17.46 4.34 9.88
N TRP A 66 -16.42 3.52 9.93
CA TRP A 66 -15.59 3.17 8.77
C TRP A 66 -15.34 1.65 8.74
N GLY A 67 -14.83 1.16 7.62
CA GLY A 67 -14.48 -0.24 7.42
C GLY A 67 -13.48 -0.42 6.28
N ILE A 68 -13.05 -1.66 6.08
CA ILE A 68 -12.09 -2.07 5.04
C ILE A 68 -12.79 -3.07 4.13
N ALA A 69 -12.60 -2.89 2.82
CA ALA A 69 -12.99 -3.87 1.82
C ALA A 69 -11.74 -4.29 1.02
N PRO A 70 -11.75 -5.46 0.35
CA PRO A 70 -10.68 -5.80 -0.56
C PRO A 70 -10.52 -4.72 -1.64
N ILE A 71 -9.28 -4.44 -2.04
CA ILE A 71 -9.01 -3.53 -3.15
C ILE A 71 -9.76 -4.02 -4.41
N PRO A 72 -10.31 -3.13 -5.27
CA PRO A 72 -11.04 -3.56 -6.45
C PRO A 72 -10.23 -4.52 -7.33
N GLN A 73 -10.79 -5.71 -7.57
CA GLN A 73 -10.16 -6.76 -8.36
C GLN A 73 -10.36 -6.51 -9.85
N ASN A 74 -9.36 -6.85 -10.67
CA ASN A 74 -9.48 -6.79 -12.11
C ASN A 74 -10.19 -8.07 -12.62
N PRO A 75 -11.42 -7.99 -13.18
CA PRO A 75 -12.15 -9.16 -13.66
C PRO A 75 -11.43 -9.89 -14.80
N ASP A 76 -10.60 -9.17 -15.58
CA ASP A 76 -9.85 -9.72 -16.70
C ASP A 76 -8.47 -10.27 -16.28
N SER A 77 -8.20 -10.37 -14.98
CA SER A 77 -6.93 -10.87 -14.47
C SER A 77 -6.70 -12.32 -14.91
N LYS A 78 -5.56 -12.57 -15.56
CA LYS A 78 -5.12 -13.92 -15.93
C LYS A 78 -4.57 -14.69 -14.73
N THR A 79 -4.07 -13.99 -13.71
CA THR A 79 -3.67 -14.58 -12.44
C THR A 79 -4.93 -14.82 -11.62
N LYS A 80 -5.38 -16.08 -11.60
CA LYS A 80 -6.48 -16.52 -10.74
C LYS A 80 -5.93 -16.76 -9.34
N SER A 81 -6.51 -16.09 -8.36
CA SER A 81 -6.35 -16.39 -6.95
C SER A 81 -7.73 -16.70 -6.38
N ASP A 82 -7.80 -17.63 -5.43
CA ASP A 82 -9.01 -17.92 -4.65
C ASP A 82 -9.30 -16.82 -3.62
N LYS A 83 -8.33 -15.94 -3.38
CA LYS A 83 -8.41 -14.77 -2.50
C LYS A 83 -8.28 -13.47 -3.29
N PRO A 84 -8.84 -12.35 -2.79
CA PRO A 84 -8.53 -11.03 -3.33
C PRO A 84 -7.02 -10.79 -3.38
N VAL A 85 -6.52 -10.39 -4.53
CA VAL A 85 -5.11 -10.04 -4.71
C VAL A 85 -4.90 -8.58 -4.31
N THR A 86 -3.90 -8.34 -3.48
CA THR A 86 -3.45 -7.00 -3.07
C THR A 86 -1.93 -6.89 -3.23
N PHE A 87 -1.37 -5.72 -2.95
CA PHE A 87 0.07 -5.54 -2.85
C PHE A 87 0.49 -5.12 -1.44
N GLY A 88 1.76 -5.31 -1.12
CA GLY A 88 2.36 -4.87 0.13
C GLY A 88 3.84 -4.55 -0.02
N ASP A 89 4.31 -3.62 0.82
CA ASP A 89 5.71 -3.25 0.95
C ASP A 89 6.20 -3.57 2.37
N PRO A 90 6.83 -4.74 2.58
CA PRO A 90 7.21 -5.18 3.91
C PRO A 90 8.46 -4.44 4.40
N THR A 91 8.40 -3.92 5.64
CA THR A 91 9.61 -3.45 6.33
C THR A 91 10.36 -4.65 6.91
N GLY A 92 11.53 -4.95 6.35
CA GLY A 92 12.40 -6.02 6.82
C GLY A 92 13.35 -5.59 7.94
N LEU A 93 13.70 -6.55 8.81
CA LEU A 93 14.84 -6.43 9.73
C LEU A 93 15.95 -7.38 9.27
N ALA A 94 17.20 -6.91 9.31
CA ALA A 94 18.36 -7.69 8.94
C ALA A 94 19.45 -7.61 10.02
N VAL A 95 20.28 -8.66 10.09
CA VAL A 95 21.45 -8.68 10.98
C VAL A 95 22.68 -8.24 10.20
N SER A 96 23.42 -7.29 10.74
CA SER A 96 24.68 -6.83 10.13
C SER A 96 25.68 -7.97 9.98
N SER A 97 26.30 -8.09 8.81
CA SER A 97 27.38 -9.04 8.55
C SER A 97 28.63 -8.80 9.42
N LYS A 98 28.75 -7.63 10.06
CA LYS A 98 29.83 -7.27 10.96
C LYS A 98 29.58 -7.70 12.41
N ALA A 99 28.36 -8.08 12.77
CA ALA A 99 28.04 -8.52 14.13
C ALA A 99 28.70 -9.86 14.43
N THR A 100 29.35 -9.99 15.59
CA THR A 100 30.04 -11.23 16.00
C THR A 100 29.77 -11.55 17.48
N GLY A 101 30.16 -12.76 17.91
CA GLY A 101 30.05 -13.19 19.31
C GLY A 101 28.65 -13.06 19.90
N GLN A 102 28.56 -12.56 21.14
CA GLN A 102 27.30 -12.39 21.85
C GLN A 102 26.34 -11.39 21.16
N GLN A 103 26.88 -10.35 20.52
CA GLN A 103 26.06 -9.38 19.79
C GLN A 103 25.34 -10.03 18.61
N LEU A 104 26.02 -10.92 17.87
CA LEU A 104 25.40 -11.67 16.77
C LEU A 104 24.27 -12.57 17.27
N ALA A 105 24.49 -13.27 18.39
CA ALA A 105 23.47 -14.13 18.98
C ALA A 105 22.22 -13.32 19.39
N ALA A 106 22.41 -12.21 20.11
CA ALA A 106 21.32 -11.34 20.54
C ALA A 106 20.58 -10.71 19.34
N ALA A 107 21.30 -10.26 18.30
CA ALA A 107 20.69 -9.70 17.10
C ALA A 107 19.81 -10.72 16.35
N LYS A 108 20.28 -11.97 16.23
CA LYS A 108 19.50 -13.06 15.61
C LYS A 108 18.24 -13.38 16.41
N GLU A 109 18.35 -13.44 17.74
CA GLU A 109 17.20 -13.68 18.62
C GLU A 109 16.16 -12.55 18.51
N PHE A 110 16.61 -11.30 18.51
CA PHE A 110 15.75 -10.14 18.35
C PHE A 110 15.02 -10.14 16.99
N VAL A 111 15.74 -10.35 15.89
CA VAL A 111 15.12 -10.43 14.55
C VAL A 111 14.11 -11.58 14.48
N LYS A 112 14.42 -12.74 15.07
CA LYS A 112 13.49 -13.87 15.14
C LYS A 112 12.22 -13.52 15.92
N PHE A 113 12.35 -12.82 17.05
CA PHE A 113 11.19 -12.35 17.82
C PHE A 113 10.33 -11.37 17.02
N CYS A 114 10.95 -10.36 16.41
CA CYS A 114 10.25 -9.33 15.63
C CYS A 114 9.52 -9.89 14.41
N ALA A 115 10.10 -10.90 13.75
CA ALA A 115 9.50 -11.57 12.61
C ALA A 115 8.47 -12.66 12.97
N GLY A 116 8.38 -13.03 14.26
CA GLY A 116 7.45 -14.03 14.77
C GLY A 116 6.18 -13.42 15.38
N GLU A 117 5.37 -14.28 16.00
CA GLU A 117 4.08 -13.91 16.59
C GLU A 117 4.21 -12.81 17.67
N GLY A 118 5.24 -12.87 18.52
CA GLY A 118 5.43 -11.87 19.58
C GLY A 118 5.67 -10.44 19.05
N GLY A 119 6.46 -10.30 17.98
CA GLY A 119 6.63 -9.03 17.28
C GLY A 119 5.35 -8.58 16.57
N ALA A 120 4.64 -9.53 15.95
CA ALA A 120 3.38 -9.26 15.27
C ALA A 120 2.29 -8.76 16.23
N GLU A 121 2.15 -9.37 17.40
CA GLU A 121 1.23 -8.90 18.44
C GLU A 121 1.60 -7.51 18.97
N ALA A 122 2.90 -7.21 19.12
CA ALA A 122 3.34 -5.88 19.55
C ALA A 122 2.94 -4.78 18.55
N LEU A 123 3.02 -5.07 17.24
CA LEU A 123 2.54 -4.18 16.17
C LEU A 123 1.00 -4.10 16.14
N ALA A 124 0.32 -5.24 16.28
CA ALA A 124 -1.14 -5.30 16.26
C ALA A 124 -1.78 -4.50 17.40
N LYS A 125 -1.16 -4.47 18.59
CA LYS A 125 -1.62 -3.66 19.75
C LYS A 125 -1.70 -2.16 19.46
N ILE A 126 -0.96 -1.68 18.47
CA ILE A 126 -0.97 -0.28 18.04
C ILE A 126 -1.65 -0.11 16.67
N ALA A 127 -2.51 -1.05 16.27
CA ALA A 127 -3.25 -1.07 15.00
C ALA A 127 -2.35 -1.09 13.74
N THR A 128 -1.09 -1.53 13.87
CA THR A 128 -0.18 -1.72 12.75
C THR A 128 -0.29 -3.14 12.22
N THR A 129 -0.52 -3.28 10.92
CA THR A 129 -0.56 -4.59 10.25
C THR A 129 0.83 -5.21 10.22
N PRO A 130 1.04 -6.38 10.85
CA PRO A 130 2.31 -7.09 10.80
C PRO A 130 2.44 -7.97 9.54
N ALA A 131 3.65 -8.44 9.25
CA ALA A 131 3.88 -9.42 8.18
C ALA A 131 3.44 -10.84 8.56
N TYR A 132 3.51 -11.19 9.85
CA TYR A 132 3.10 -12.49 10.37
C TYR A 132 1.64 -12.43 10.81
N PHE A 133 0.82 -13.35 10.28
CA PHE A 133 -0.61 -13.46 10.59
C PHE A 133 -0.89 -14.73 11.40
N SER A 134 -1.71 -14.60 12.44
CA SER A 134 -2.33 -15.70 13.19
C SER A 134 -3.67 -15.22 13.76
N ASP A 135 -4.48 -16.16 14.26
CA ASP A 135 -5.75 -15.82 14.91
C ASP A 135 -5.55 -14.91 16.14
N ASN A 136 -4.46 -15.11 16.90
CA ASN A 136 -4.12 -14.26 18.05
C ASN A 136 -3.76 -12.84 17.63
N VAL A 137 -2.98 -12.70 16.55
CA VAL A 137 -2.60 -11.40 15.98
C VAL A 137 -3.85 -10.68 15.46
N ALA A 138 -4.73 -11.37 14.74
CA ALA A 138 -5.98 -10.80 14.26
C ALA A 138 -6.87 -10.33 15.42
N LYS A 139 -7.06 -11.19 16.44
CA LYS A 139 -7.81 -10.84 17.65
C LYS A 139 -7.23 -9.60 18.32
N THR A 140 -5.91 -9.51 18.42
CA THR A 140 -5.21 -8.36 19.00
C THR A 140 -5.46 -7.08 18.19
N TYR A 141 -5.26 -7.14 16.87
CA TYR A 141 -5.48 -6.00 15.96
C TYR A 141 -6.91 -5.45 16.05
N PHE A 142 -7.90 -6.34 16.02
CA PHE A 142 -9.32 -5.95 16.09
C PHE A 142 -9.81 -5.61 17.51
N SER A 143 -9.00 -5.84 18.55
CA SER A 143 -9.31 -5.41 19.91
C SER A 143 -8.94 -3.96 20.21
N VAL A 144 -8.22 -3.30 19.29
CA VAL A 144 -7.83 -1.90 19.46
C VAL A 144 -9.08 -1.03 19.45
N ASP A 145 -9.30 -0.29 20.54
CA ASP A 145 -10.42 0.63 20.67
C ASP A 145 -10.42 1.68 19.53
N GLY A 146 -11.56 1.81 18.84
CA GLY A 146 -11.74 2.61 17.63
C GLY A 146 -11.51 1.87 16.30
N MET A 147 -11.03 0.62 16.33
CA MET A 147 -10.84 -0.19 15.11
C MET A 147 -12.18 -0.63 14.51
N ALA A 148 -12.25 -0.68 13.19
CA ALA A 148 -13.37 -1.30 12.47
C ALA A 148 -13.38 -2.81 12.69
N THR A 149 -14.55 -3.39 13.02
CA THR A 149 -14.68 -4.80 13.42
C THR A 149 -15.83 -5.54 12.74
N ASP A 150 -16.43 -4.96 11.71
CA ASP A 150 -17.42 -5.65 10.89
C ASP A 150 -16.79 -6.84 10.14
N ASP A 151 -17.64 -7.79 9.73
CA ASP A 151 -17.19 -9.06 9.16
C ASP A 151 -16.42 -8.88 7.85
N LEU A 152 -16.80 -7.91 7.02
CA LEU A 152 -16.10 -7.63 5.77
C LEU A 152 -14.71 -7.06 6.03
N THR A 153 -14.57 -6.15 7.01
CA THR A 153 -13.27 -5.63 7.44
C THR A 153 -12.33 -6.75 7.89
N LYS A 154 -12.83 -7.64 8.78
CA LYS A 154 -12.04 -8.77 9.27
C LYS A 154 -11.60 -9.68 8.14
N GLN A 155 -12.54 -10.05 7.27
CA GLN A 155 -12.27 -10.89 6.13
C GLN A 155 -11.24 -10.25 5.18
N ALA A 156 -11.41 -8.98 4.82
CA ALA A 156 -10.52 -8.27 3.90
C ALA A 156 -9.08 -8.16 4.43
N TRP A 157 -8.90 -8.06 5.74
CA TRP A 157 -7.58 -7.99 6.38
C TRP A 157 -6.93 -9.36 6.57
N GLN A 158 -7.70 -10.44 6.76
CA GLN A 158 -7.18 -11.79 7.00
C GLN A 158 -7.02 -12.63 5.73
N GLU A 159 -7.92 -12.45 4.75
CA GLU A 159 -8.05 -13.31 3.57
C GLU A 159 -7.68 -12.56 2.30
N HIS A 160 -6.39 -12.50 2.02
CA HIS A 160 -5.87 -11.92 0.78
C HIS A 160 -4.61 -12.64 0.31
N ASP A 161 -4.28 -12.45 -0.96
CA ASP A 161 -3.00 -12.83 -1.56
C ASP A 161 -2.17 -11.55 -1.80
N THR A 162 -1.13 -11.35 -1.01
CA THR A 162 -0.26 -10.16 -1.10
C THR A 162 0.87 -10.40 -2.07
N LYS A 163 0.99 -9.55 -3.09
CA LYS A 163 2.15 -9.48 -3.99
C LYS A 163 3.08 -8.33 -3.60
N PRO A 164 4.39 -8.42 -3.87
CA PRO A 164 5.28 -7.28 -3.72
C PRO A 164 4.80 -6.10 -4.59
N GLU A 165 4.83 -4.88 -4.03
CA GLU A 165 4.50 -3.67 -4.79
C GLU A 165 5.52 -3.42 -5.91
N ASN A 166 6.81 -3.52 -5.56
CA ASN A 166 7.91 -3.24 -6.45
C ASN A 166 8.65 -4.53 -6.81
N PRO A 167 9.16 -4.65 -8.06
CA PRO A 167 10.14 -5.67 -8.37
C PRO A 167 11.39 -5.48 -7.51
N VAL A 168 12.06 -6.58 -7.16
CA VAL A 168 13.33 -6.56 -6.44
C VAL A 168 14.43 -6.96 -7.40
N GLY A 169 15.39 -6.06 -7.63
CA GLY A 169 16.53 -6.34 -8.52
C GLY A 169 17.30 -5.09 -8.92
N GLU A 170 18.43 -5.31 -9.60
CA GLU A 170 19.22 -4.25 -10.21
C GLU A 170 18.35 -3.46 -11.20
N GLY A 171 18.39 -2.13 -11.10
CA GLY A 171 17.60 -1.23 -11.95
C GLY A 171 16.17 -0.93 -11.51
N SER A 172 15.70 -1.50 -10.38
CA SER A 172 14.35 -1.22 -9.86
C SER A 172 14.10 0.28 -9.67
N ASP A 173 15.06 1.01 -9.09
CA ASP A 173 14.96 2.46 -8.90
C ASP A 173 14.83 3.22 -10.22
N THR A 174 15.62 2.83 -11.23
CA THR A 174 15.58 3.43 -12.57
C THR A 174 14.23 3.17 -13.23
N ILE A 175 13.72 1.93 -13.17
CA ILE A 175 12.41 1.58 -13.70
C ILE A 175 11.31 2.40 -13.02
N ILE A 176 11.33 2.48 -11.68
CA ILE A 176 10.37 3.26 -10.90
C ILE A 176 10.42 4.74 -11.30
N SER A 177 11.61 5.31 -11.48
CA SER A 177 11.77 6.70 -11.93
C SER A 177 11.16 6.93 -13.31
N LEU A 178 11.44 6.07 -14.28
CA LEU A 178 10.90 6.18 -15.64
C LEU A 178 9.38 6.01 -15.66
N LEU A 179 8.84 5.12 -14.83
CA LEU A 179 7.40 4.94 -14.68
C LEU A 179 6.73 6.13 -13.97
N LYS A 180 7.42 6.80 -13.03
CA LYS A 180 6.95 8.04 -12.40
C LYS A 180 6.88 9.20 -13.40
N ASP A 181 7.85 9.32 -14.30
CA ASP A 181 7.81 10.33 -15.37
C ASP A 181 6.63 10.09 -16.34
N ALA A 182 6.41 8.82 -16.72
CA ALA A 182 5.23 8.45 -17.52
C ALA A 182 3.93 8.74 -16.75
N HIS A 183 3.86 8.38 -15.47
CA HIS A 183 2.70 8.67 -14.63
C HIS A 183 2.39 10.16 -14.60
N SER A 184 3.38 10.98 -14.29
CA SER A 184 3.22 12.44 -14.23
C SER A 184 2.73 13.01 -15.56
N SER A 185 3.37 12.65 -16.68
CA SER A 185 2.95 13.13 -18.01
C SER A 185 1.55 12.68 -18.44
N ILE A 186 1.14 11.47 -18.08
CA ILE A 186 -0.22 10.96 -18.35
C ILE A 186 -1.25 11.70 -17.50
N MET A 187 -1.02 11.79 -16.19
CA MET A 187 -2.01 12.33 -15.25
C MET A 187 -2.15 13.86 -15.33
N THR A 188 -1.12 14.53 -15.86
CA THR A 188 -1.15 15.96 -16.25
C THR A 188 -1.72 16.18 -17.65
N GLU A 189 -2.05 15.09 -18.37
CA GLU A 189 -2.52 15.07 -19.76
C GLU A 189 -1.57 15.74 -20.77
N THR A 190 -0.29 15.90 -20.40
CA THR A 190 0.75 16.45 -21.28
C THR A 190 1.27 15.43 -22.30
N SER A 191 0.90 14.15 -22.15
CA SER A 191 1.16 13.09 -23.11
C SER A 191 0.02 12.08 -23.13
N SER A 192 -0.23 11.46 -24.29
CA SER A 192 -1.23 10.39 -24.38
C SER A 192 -0.76 9.15 -23.58
N VAL A 193 -1.73 8.37 -23.10
CA VAL A 193 -1.44 7.10 -22.39
C VAL A 193 -0.57 6.16 -23.23
N ASN A 194 -0.78 6.12 -24.55
CA ASN A 194 0.00 5.26 -25.44
C ASN A 194 1.45 5.76 -25.52
N ASP A 195 1.65 7.05 -25.79
CA ASP A 195 2.97 7.60 -26.08
C ASP A 195 3.85 7.58 -24.83
N ALA A 196 3.31 7.96 -23.67
CA ALA A 196 4.05 7.95 -22.41
C ALA A 196 4.48 6.54 -22.00
N LEU A 197 3.60 5.54 -22.14
CA LEU A 197 3.93 4.14 -21.83
C LEU A 197 4.92 3.55 -22.84
N ALA A 198 4.79 3.86 -24.14
CA ALA A 198 5.72 3.44 -25.16
C ALA A 198 7.12 4.04 -24.91
N LYS A 199 7.18 5.34 -24.61
CA LYS A 199 8.42 6.03 -24.26
C LYS A 199 9.08 5.44 -23.01
N ALA A 200 8.33 5.22 -21.93
CA ALA A 200 8.88 4.59 -20.73
C ALA A 200 9.39 3.18 -21.01
N THR A 201 8.66 2.39 -21.80
CA THR A 201 9.09 1.04 -22.19
C THR A 201 10.41 1.09 -22.96
N GLN A 202 10.53 1.99 -23.94
CA GLN A 202 11.75 2.13 -24.72
C GLN A 202 12.91 2.60 -23.83
N ASN A 203 12.70 3.60 -22.99
CA ASN A 203 13.73 4.08 -22.07
C ASN A 203 14.22 2.97 -21.13
N ILE A 204 13.31 2.13 -20.59
CA ILE A 204 13.69 1.00 -19.74
C ILE A 204 14.56 -0.02 -20.52
N LYS A 205 14.21 -0.29 -21.79
CA LYS A 205 15.01 -1.17 -22.67
C LYS A 205 16.39 -0.58 -22.96
N ASP A 206 16.48 0.73 -23.22
CA ASP A 206 17.74 1.42 -23.50
C ASP A 206 18.70 1.41 -22.30
N GLN A 207 18.17 1.27 -21.08
CA GLN A 207 18.97 1.07 -19.87
C GLN A 207 19.48 -0.38 -19.71
N GLY A 208 19.08 -1.31 -20.59
CA GLY A 208 19.45 -2.73 -20.51
C GLY A 208 18.83 -3.48 -19.33
N LEU A 209 17.78 -2.91 -18.71
CA LEU A 209 17.18 -3.42 -17.47
C LEU A 209 16.11 -4.50 -17.69
N VAL A 210 15.63 -4.63 -18.93
CA VAL A 210 14.71 -5.69 -19.35
C VAL A 210 15.15 -6.19 -20.73
N THR A 211 15.25 -7.50 -20.89
CA THR A 211 15.35 -8.14 -22.21
C THR A 211 13.95 -8.34 -22.78
N GLU A 212 13.83 -8.43 -24.12
CA GLU A 212 12.56 -8.54 -24.84
C GLU A 212 11.57 -9.56 -24.29
#